data_AF-A0A3M6XB37-F1
#
_entry.id   AF-A0A3M6XB37-F1
#
_cell.length_a   1.000
_cell.length_b   1.000
_cell.length_c   1.000
_cell.angle_alpha   90.00
_cell.angle_beta   90.00
_cell.angle_gamma   90.00
#
_symmetry.space_group_name_H-M   'P 1'
#
loop_
_entity.id
_entity.type
_entity.pdbx_description
1 polymer ?
#
loop_
_entity_poly.entity_id
_entity_poly.type
_entity_poly.pdbx_seq_one_letter_code
_entity_poly.pdbx_strand_id
1 'polypeptide(L)'
;MLYVIGFVFFVGSLQKGHYRFQFTQFAWTHMALYLIVVQAHFIMNNIFEGMIWFFLPVSLVITNDIFAYVCGITFGRTQLIEISPKKTVEGFLGAWVCTIILGFGLTNLLMRSKYFICPVNDLGANIFTGLECEPNPVFIPQHYSLPIMPLPTTVPASTSWWPASLPTSLTISPMQFHILAMSTFASLIAPFGGFFASGLKRTFNIKDFGDSIPGHGGMTDRMDCQFIMGFFAFMYYQSFIAVYKSSVGGVIEMAITGLSAEEQAEVVRGLAKHLVNQGVVGGRVTEWLGENLVVGGGAAAAAAAGAVGGG
;
A
#
# COMPACT_ATOMS: atom_id res chain seq x y z
N MET A 1 -23.98 -10.09 -1.67
CA MET A 1 -25.32 -10.52 -2.09
C MET A 1 -25.43 -10.83 -3.58
N LEU A 2 -25.03 -9.92 -4.49
CA LEU A 2 -25.09 -10.19 -5.94
C LEU A 2 -24.33 -11.46 -6.39
N TYR A 3 -23.13 -11.69 -5.85
CA TYR A 3 -22.34 -12.89 -6.15
C TYR A 3 -23.08 -14.19 -5.79
N VAL A 4 -23.71 -14.23 -4.61
CA VAL A 4 -24.45 -15.40 -4.11
C VAL A 4 -25.64 -15.70 -5.01
N ILE A 5 -26.36 -14.68 -5.46
CA ILE A 5 -27.47 -14.82 -6.41
C ILE A 5 -26.95 -15.40 -7.74
N GLY A 6 -25.85 -14.88 -8.28
CA GLY A 6 -25.22 -15.39 -9.50
C GLY A 6 -24.76 -16.85 -9.38
N PHE A 7 -24.20 -17.23 -8.23
CA PHE A 7 -23.81 -18.61 -7.95
C PHE A 7 -25.01 -19.56 -7.91
N VAL A 8 -26.07 -19.20 -7.18
CA VAL A 8 -27.30 -20.00 -7.11
C VAL A 8 -27.93 -20.15 -8.50
N PHE A 9 -27.96 -19.06 -9.28
CA PHE A 9 -28.45 -19.10 -10.66
C PHE A 9 -27.61 -20.02 -11.55
N PHE A 10 -26.28 -19.96 -11.45
CA PHE A 10 -25.40 -20.86 -12.19
C PHE A 10 -25.68 -22.34 -11.85
N VAL A 11 -25.77 -22.68 -10.56
CA VAL A 11 -26.10 -24.04 -10.12
C VAL A 11 -27.48 -24.48 -10.63
N GLY A 12 -28.48 -23.59 -10.62
CA GLY A 12 -29.81 -23.86 -11.18
C GLY A 12 -29.83 -24.01 -12.70
N SER A 13 -28.85 -23.43 -13.42
CA SER A 13 -28.74 -23.50 -14.87
C SER A 13 -28.01 -24.75 -15.40
N LEU A 14 -27.53 -25.63 -14.52
CA LEU A 14 -26.73 -26.80 -14.90
C LEU A 14 -27.53 -27.77 -15.79
N GLN A 15 -26.98 -28.08 -16.96
CA GLN A 15 -27.59 -29.00 -17.92
C GLN A 15 -26.70 -30.22 -18.16
N LYS A 16 -27.28 -31.42 -18.04
CA LYS A 16 -26.59 -32.68 -18.34
C LYS A 16 -26.02 -32.64 -19.76
N GLY A 17 -24.78 -33.10 -19.92
CA GLY A 17 -24.06 -33.11 -21.20
C GLY A 17 -23.25 -31.83 -21.50
N HIS A 18 -23.55 -30.70 -20.86
CA HIS A 18 -22.86 -29.42 -21.10
C HIS A 18 -21.96 -28.97 -19.94
N TYR A 19 -21.77 -29.80 -18.91
CA TYR A 19 -21.03 -29.43 -17.70
C TYR A 19 -19.64 -28.88 -17.99
N ARG A 20 -18.85 -29.52 -18.87
CA ARG A 20 -17.50 -29.04 -19.18
C ARG A 20 -17.52 -27.59 -19.68
N PHE A 21 -18.43 -27.28 -20.59
CA PHE A 21 -18.58 -25.92 -21.11
C PHE A 21 -19.03 -24.93 -20.03
N GLN A 22 -20.07 -25.29 -19.26
CA GLN A 22 -20.61 -24.44 -18.19
C GLN A 22 -19.56 -24.14 -17.10
N PHE A 23 -18.84 -25.16 -16.63
CA PHE A 23 -17.77 -24.98 -15.64
C PHE A 23 -16.57 -24.21 -16.20
N THR A 24 -16.22 -24.38 -17.48
CA THR A 24 -15.19 -23.55 -18.12
C THR A 24 -15.61 -22.08 -18.17
N GLN A 25 -16.83 -21.77 -18.61
CA GLN A 25 -17.34 -20.38 -18.62
C GLN A 25 -17.43 -19.79 -17.21
N PHE A 26 -17.85 -20.59 -16.23
CA PHE A 26 -17.87 -20.19 -14.83
C PHE A 26 -16.46 -19.86 -14.31
N ALA A 27 -15.46 -20.68 -14.63
CA ALA A 27 -14.07 -20.41 -14.25
C ALA A 27 -13.53 -19.13 -14.91
N TRP A 28 -13.79 -18.92 -16.21
CA TRP A 28 -13.38 -17.70 -16.92
C TRP A 28 -14.02 -16.45 -16.34
N THR A 29 -15.33 -16.49 -16.06
CA THR A 29 -16.05 -15.36 -15.46
C THR A 29 -15.55 -15.06 -14.05
N HIS A 30 -15.27 -16.07 -13.24
CA HIS A 30 -14.70 -15.88 -11.90
C HIS A 30 -13.30 -15.28 -11.97
N MET A 31 -12.43 -15.84 -12.81
CA MET A 31 -11.08 -15.32 -12.99
C MET A 31 -11.12 -13.85 -13.46
N ALA A 32 -11.96 -13.51 -14.44
CA ALA A 32 -12.10 -12.14 -14.91
C ALA A 32 -12.63 -11.20 -13.81
N LEU A 33 -13.63 -11.64 -13.04
CA LEU A 33 -14.19 -10.86 -11.95
C LEU A 33 -13.15 -10.62 -10.85
N TYR A 34 -12.39 -11.64 -10.45
CA TYR A 34 -11.29 -11.49 -9.51
C TYR A 34 -10.23 -10.53 -10.04
N LEU A 35 -9.81 -10.66 -11.30
CA LEU A 35 -8.79 -9.79 -11.87
C LEU A 35 -9.25 -8.32 -11.98
N ILE A 36 -10.51 -8.06 -12.33
CA ILE A 36 -11.01 -6.69 -12.53
C ILE A 36 -11.46 -6.06 -11.21
N VAL A 37 -12.32 -6.74 -10.45
CA VAL A 37 -12.98 -6.15 -9.28
C VAL A 37 -12.00 -6.00 -8.11
N VAL A 38 -11.19 -7.02 -7.84
CA VAL A 38 -10.25 -6.97 -6.72
C VAL A 38 -9.16 -5.92 -6.99
N GLN A 39 -8.66 -5.86 -8.23
CA GLN A 39 -7.67 -4.85 -8.58
C GLN A 39 -8.25 -3.44 -8.55
N ALA A 40 -9.46 -3.23 -9.08
CA ALA A 40 -10.13 -1.94 -9.00
C ALA A 40 -10.32 -1.52 -7.53
N HIS A 41 -10.68 -2.45 -6.64
CA HIS A 41 -10.79 -2.18 -5.22
C HIS A 41 -9.46 -1.70 -4.60
N PHE A 42 -8.35 -2.37 -4.89
CA PHE A 42 -7.03 -1.94 -4.40
C PHE A 42 -6.60 -0.58 -4.95
N ILE A 43 -6.84 -0.33 -6.23
CA ILE A 43 -6.55 0.97 -6.85
C ILE A 43 -7.40 2.08 -6.22
N MET A 44 -8.69 1.84 -6.00
CA MET A 44 -9.57 2.80 -5.35
C MET A 44 -9.11 3.13 -3.94
N ASN A 45 -8.72 2.12 -3.15
CA ASN A 45 -8.18 2.37 -1.80
C ASN A 45 -6.90 3.22 -1.85
N ASN A 46 -5.98 2.96 -2.79
CA ASN A 46 -4.79 3.79 -2.98
C ASN A 46 -5.16 5.24 -3.33
N ILE A 47 -6.14 5.44 -4.22
CA ILE A 47 -6.61 6.78 -4.61
C ILE A 47 -7.16 7.55 -3.41
N PHE A 48 -7.93 6.90 -2.53
CA PHE A 48 -8.49 7.55 -1.35
C PHE A 48 -7.42 7.99 -0.35
N GLU A 49 -6.33 7.24 -0.22
CA GLU A 49 -5.18 7.60 0.63
C GLU A 49 -4.31 8.73 0.03
N GLY A 50 -4.49 9.03 -1.25
CA GLY A 50 -3.85 10.14 -1.96
C GLY A 50 -3.57 9.79 -3.41
N MET A 51 -3.79 10.74 -4.32
CA MET A 51 -3.62 10.52 -5.76
C MET A 51 -2.19 10.10 -6.15
N ILE A 52 -1.19 10.45 -5.33
CA ILE A 52 0.21 10.03 -5.52
C ILE A 52 0.34 8.51 -5.54
N TRP A 53 -0.41 7.78 -4.70
CA TRP A 53 -0.36 6.31 -4.62
C TRP A 53 -0.97 5.61 -5.84
N PHE A 54 -1.63 6.36 -6.71
CA PHE A 54 -2.09 5.88 -8.01
C PHE A 54 -1.16 6.32 -9.14
N PHE A 55 -0.94 7.63 -9.29
CA PHE A 55 -0.19 8.17 -10.42
C PHE A 55 1.29 7.79 -10.39
N LEU A 56 1.91 7.75 -9.20
CA LEU A 56 3.33 7.44 -9.10
C LEU A 56 3.61 5.98 -9.50
N PRO A 57 2.97 4.93 -8.94
CA PRO A 57 3.17 3.56 -9.40
C PRO A 57 2.91 3.36 -10.90
N VAL A 58 1.82 3.95 -11.42
CA VAL A 58 1.48 3.85 -12.85
C VAL A 58 2.57 4.44 -13.72
N SER A 59 3.08 5.63 -13.35
CA SER A 59 4.14 6.31 -14.08
C SER A 59 5.49 5.57 -14.03
N LEU A 60 5.80 4.86 -12.94
CA LEU A 60 7.01 4.06 -12.83
C LEU A 60 6.99 2.90 -13.83
N VAL A 61 5.86 2.21 -13.96
CA VAL A 61 5.69 1.12 -14.93
C VAL A 61 5.81 1.64 -16.37
N ILE A 62 5.14 2.76 -16.68
CA ILE A 62 5.23 3.40 -18.00
C ILE A 62 6.67 3.80 -18.31
N THR A 63 7.35 4.43 -17.34
CA THR A 63 8.75 4.82 -17.48
C THR A 63 9.63 3.59 -17.71
N ASN A 64 9.44 2.54 -16.93
CA ASN A 64 10.18 1.29 -17.09
C ASN A 64 10.00 0.68 -18.48
N ASP A 65 8.77 0.61 -19.01
CA ASP A 65 8.52 0.06 -20.35
C ASP A 65 9.19 0.90 -21.46
N ILE A 66 9.14 2.23 -21.34
CA ILE A 66 9.81 3.15 -22.28
C ILE A 66 11.33 2.94 -22.25
N PHE A 67 11.93 2.95 -21.06
CA PHE A 67 13.38 2.82 -20.94
C PHE A 67 13.87 1.40 -21.21
N ALA A 68 13.06 0.37 -20.96
CA ALA A 68 13.38 -1.00 -21.38
C ALA A 68 13.45 -1.11 -22.90
N TYR A 69 12.55 -0.43 -23.60
CA TYR A 69 12.60 -0.34 -25.06
C TYR A 69 13.81 0.47 -25.53
N VAL A 70 14.04 1.68 -25.00
CA VAL A 70 15.13 2.58 -25.42
C VAL A 70 16.50 1.97 -25.14
N CYS A 71 16.75 1.48 -23.92
CA CYS A 71 18.00 0.78 -23.58
C CYS A 71 18.12 -0.56 -24.34
N GLY A 72 16.99 -1.23 -24.59
CA GLY A 72 16.95 -2.47 -25.35
C GLY A 72 17.38 -2.32 -26.81
N ILE A 73 16.95 -1.26 -27.50
CA ILE A 73 17.35 -1.02 -28.90
C ILE A 73 18.79 -0.49 -29.02
N THR A 74 19.28 0.23 -28.02
CA THR A 74 20.60 0.89 -28.06
C THR A 74 21.74 -0.02 -27.62
N PHE A 75 21.50 -0.85 -26.59
CA PHE A 75 22.53 -1.69 -25.97
C PHE A 75 22.17 -3.18 -25.94
N GLY A 76 20.97 -3.57 -26.37
CA GLY A 76 20.48 -4.94 -26.27
C GLY A 76 21.28 -5.90 -27.14
N ARG A 77 21.82 -6.94 -26.50
CA ARG A 77 22.53 -8.03 -27.17
C ARG A 77 22.05 -9.39 -26.68
N THR A 78 21.70 -9.48 -25.41
CA THR A 78 21.38 -10.75 -24.75
C THR A 78 19.88 -10.86 -24.52
N GLN A 79 19.25 -11.90 -25.04
CA GLN A 79 17.81 -12.14 -24.87
C GLN A 79 17.49 -12.49 -23.40
N LEU A 80 16.40 -11.93 -22.86
CA LEU A 80 15.99 -12.16 -21.48
C LEU A 80 15.18 -13.45 -21.29
N ILE A 81 14.20 -13.69 -22.17
CA ILE A 81 13.30 -14.86 -22.08
C ILE A 81 12.87 -15.33 -23.47
N GLU A 82 12.76 -16.64 -23.68
CA GLU A 82 12.37 -17.24 -24.97
C GLU A 82 10.96 -16.84 -25.41
N ILE A 83 10.05 -16.69 -24.46
CA ILE A 83 8.64 -16.35 -24.73
C ILE A 83 8.45 -14.93 -25.31
N SER A 84 9.46 -14.07 -25.17
CA SER A 84 9.46 -12.69 -25.65
C SER A 84 10.80 -12.34 -26.31
N PRO A 85 10.98 -12.67 -27.61
CA PRO A 85 12.27 -12.58 -28.29
C PRO A 85 12.84 -11.16 -28.43
N LYS A 86 12.01 -10.13 -28.26
CA LYS A 86 12.43 -8.72 -28.37
C LYS A 86 12.94 -8.12 -27.06
N LYS A 87 12.84 -8.82 -25.92
CA LYS A 87 13.24 -8.29 -24.61
C LYS A 87 14.67 -8.72 -24.30
N THR A 88 15.51 -7.75 -23.93
CA THR A 88 16.94 -7.95 -23.68
C THR A 88 17.31 -7.71 -22.22
N VAL A 89 18.37 -8.36 -21.75
CA VAL A 89 18.88 -8.21 -20.37
C VAL A 89 19.42 -6.80 -20.14
N GLU A 90 20.12 -6.23 -21.13
CA GLU A 90 20.68 -4.88 -21.04
C GLU A 90 19.56 -3.83 -21.01
N GLY A 91 18.48 -4.04 -21.80
CA GLY A 91 17.29 -3.21 -21.74
C GLY A 91 16.63 -3.24 -20.37
N PHE A 92 16.52 -4.43 -19.77
CA PHE A 92 15.93 -4.62 -18.45
C PHE A 92 16.75 -3.93 -17.33
N LEU A 93 18.08 -4.08 -17.34
CA LEU A 93 18.96 -3.42 -16.36
C LEU A 93 19.03 -1.91 -16.56
N GLY A 94 19.08 -1.44 -17.82
CA GLY A 94 19.05 -0.01 -18.14
C GLY A 94 17.76 0.64 -17.68
N ALA A 95 16.62 -0.02 -17.90
CA ALA A 95 15.33 0.43 -17.41
C ALA A 95 15.28 0.55 -15.90
N TRP A 96 15.87 -0.38 -15.16
CA TRP A 96 15.91 -0.34 -13.70
C TRP A 96 16.60 0.92 -13.18
N VAL A 97 17.80 1.21 -13.69
CA VAL A 97 18.56 2.42 -13.31
C VAL A 97 17.79 3.69 -13.68
N CYS A 98 17.27 3.78 -14.91
CA CYS A 98 16.51 4.95 -15.37
C CYS A 98 15.21 5.15 -14.57
N THR A 99 14.51 4.07 -14.21
CA THR A 99 13.26 4.12 -13.44
C THR A 99 13.51 4.60 -12.01
N ILE A 100 14.64 4.23 -11.38
CA ILE A 100 15.02 4.78 -10.07
C ILE A 100 15.25 6.28 -10.17
N ILE A 101 16.08 6.73 -11.13
CA ILE A 101 16.46 8.14 -11.26
C ILE A 101 15.22 9.01 -11.56
N LEU A 102 14.40 8.58 -12.52
CA LEU A 102 13.18 9.31 -12.89
C LEU A 102 12.09 9.20 -11.82
N GLY A 103 11.98 8.07 -11.13
CA GLY A 103 11.07 7.89 -9.99
C GLY A 103 11.39 8.87 -8.86
N PHE A 104 12.67 9.05 -8.53
CA PHE A 104 13.14 10.04 -7.57
C PHE A 104 12.76 11.47 -8.01
N GLY A 105 13.01 11.82 -9.27
CA GLY A 105 12.66 13.13 -9.82
C GLY A 105 11.15 13.39 -9.82
N LEU A 106 10.36 12.41 -10.25
CA LEU A 106 8.90 12.51 -10.32
C LEU A 106 8.26 12.60 -8.94
N THR A 107 8.78 11.87 -7.96
CA THR A 107 8.32 11.98 -6.57
C THR A 107 8.53 13.39 -6.04
N ASN A 108 9.70 13.99 -6.28
CA ASN A 108 9.96 15.38 -5.91
C ASN A 108 9.04 16.37 -6.62
N LEU A 109 8.62 16.08 -7.86
CA LEU A 109 7.67 16.90 -8.59
C LEU A 109 6.26 16.81 -8.00
N LEU A 110 5.76 15.59 -7.77
CA LEU A 110 4.40 15.34 -7.26
C LEU A 110 4.22 15.83 -5.82
N MET A 111 5.26 15.69 -4.98
CA MET A 111 5.22 16.17 -3.59
C MET A 111 5.07 17.70 -3.45
N ARG A 112 5.26 18.48 -4.53
CA ARG A 112 5.07 19.95 -4.48
C ARG A 112 3.61 20.35 -4.38
N SER A 113 2.69 19.46 -4.75
CA SER A 113 1.25 19.77 -4.78
C SER A 113 0.49 18.96 -3.73
N LYS A 114 -0.25 19.68 -2.87
CA LYS A 114 -1.08 19.08 -1.82
C LYS A 114 -2.20 18.19 -2.38
N TYR A 115 -2.68 18.47 -3.60
CA TYR A 115 -3.68 17.64 -4.28
C TYR A 115 -3.24 16.18 -4.46
N PHE A 116 -1.94 15.94 -4.65
CA PHE A 116 -1.43 14.58 -4.82
C PHE A 116 -1.16 13.86 -3.49
N ILE A 117 -0.76 14.60 -2.47
CA ILE A 117 -0.37 14.06 -1.16
C ILE A 117 -1.58 13.82 -0.25
N CYS A 118 -2.58 14.69 -0.32
CA CYS A 118 -3.71 14.65 0.59
C CYS A 118 -4.69 13.50 0.27
N PRO A 119 -5.23 12.82 1.31
CA PRO A 119 -6.27 11.82 1.12
C PRO A 119 -7.54 12.48 0.59
N VAL A 120 -8.23 11.77 -0.31
CA VAL A 120 -9.44 12.26 -0.98
C VAL A 120 -10.65 11.91 -0.13
N ASN A 121 -11.04 12.85 0.74
CA ASN A 121 -12.25 12.71 1.56
C ASN A 121 -13.48 13.37 0.90
N ASP A 122 -13.26 14.36 0.03
CA ASP A 122 -14.32 15.07 -0.68
C ASP A 122 -14.15 14.89 -2.20
N LEU A 123 -15.12 14.21 -2.83
CA LEU A 123 -15.11 13.92 -4.27
C LEU A 123 -15.32 15.17 -5.15
N GLY A 124 -15.71 16.31 -4.55
CA GLY A 124 -15.90 17.58 -5.25
C GLY A 124 -14.64 18.44 -5.36
N ALA A 125 -13.54 18.05 -4.69
CA ALA A 125 -12.31 18.83 -4.69
C ALA A 125 -11.48 18.56 -5.96
N ASN A 126 -11.17 19.63 -6.70
CA ASN A 126 -10.37 19.59 -7.92
C ASN A 126 -9.00 20.26 -7.69
N ILE A 127 -8.11 20.13 -8.68
CA ILE A 127 -6.77 20.76 -8.69
C ILE A 127 -6.85 22.28 -8.40
N PHE A 128 -7.94 22.94 -8.80
CA PHE A 128 -8.15 24.38 -8.63
C PHE A 128 -8.71 24.79 -7.26
N THR A 129 -9.49 23.93 -6.61
CA THR A 129 -10.06 24.21 -5.28
C THR A 129 -9.11 23.81 -4.16
N GLY A 130 -8.13 22.93 -4.46
CA GLY A 130 -7.17 22.41 -3.49
C GLY A 130 -7.82 21.47 -2.47
N LEU A 131 -7.02 20.59 -1.88
CA LEU A 131 -7.39 19.89 -0.65
C LEU A 131 -6.48 20.41 0.46
N GLU A 132 -7.07 20.78 1.59
CA GLU A 132 -6.33 21.08 2.82
C GLU A 132 -6.34 19.84 3.71
N CYS A 133 -5.15 19.31 3.98
CA CYS A 133 -4.95 18.20 4.91
C CYS A 133 -3.62 18.39 5.66
N GLU A 134 -3.49 17.68 6.77
CA GLU A 134 -2.19 17.45 7.40
C GLU A 134 -1.48 16.32 6.62
N PRO A 135 -0.34 16.60 5.94
CA PRO A 135 0.33 15.61 5.12
C PRO A 135 0.92 14.48 5.98
N ASN A 136 0.93 13.26 5.43
CA ASN A 136 1.58 12.13 6.09
C ASN A 136 3.08 12.46 6.34
N PRO A 137 3.63 12.15 7.53
CA PRO A 137 5.02 12.43 7.88
C PRO A 137 6.06 11.87 6.89
N VAL A 138 5.69 10.86 6.10
CA VAL A 138 6.52 10.32 5.00
C VAL A 138 6.93 11.39 3.98
N PHE A 139 6.10 12.42 3.79
CA PHE A 139 6.35 13.51 2.84
C PHE A 139 7.12 14.69 3.45
N ILE A 140 7.26 14.72 4.77
CA ILE A 140 7.93 15.82 5.49
C ILE A 140 9.44 15.54 5.53
N PRO A 141 10.31 16.47 5.08
CA PRO A 141 11.76 16.29 5.15
C PRO A 141 12.23 16.02 6.57
N GLN A 142 13.06 14.99 6.74
CA GLN A 142 13.68 14.65 8.02
C GLN A 142 15.20 14.82 7.92
N HIS A 143 15.84 15.15 9.04
CA HIS A 143 17.29 15.27 9.13
C HIS A 143 17.89 13.91 9.52
N TYR A 144 18.69 13.33 8.63
CA TYR A 144 19.41 12.10 8.87
C TYR A 144 20.90 12.40 9.13
N SER A 145 21.38 12.00 10.30
CA SER A 145 22.81 11.96 10.61
C SER A 145 23.38 10.64 10.10
N LEU A 146 24.31 10.68 9.15
CA LEU A 146 24.95 9.46 8.64
C LEU A 146 25.92 8.93 9.71
N PRO A 147 25.83 7.67 10.13
CA PRO A 147 26.76 7.07 11.08
C PRO A 147 28.08 6.66 10.42
N ILE A 148 28.44 7.29 9.28
CA ILE A 148 29.68 6.99 8.57
C ILE A 148 30.83 7.53 9.40
N MET A 149 31.35 6.60 10.21
CA MET A 149 32.67 6.39 10.81
C MET A 149 33.45 7.67 11.21
N PRO A 150 34.00 7.76 12.43
CA PRO A 150 34.96 8.81 12.74
C PRO A 150 36.09 8.69 11.72
N LEU A 151 36.29 9.73 10.91
CA LEU A 151 37.55 9.94 10.22
C LEU A 151 38.63 9.69 11.28
N PRO A 152 39.54 8.71 11.13
CA PRO A 152 40.66 8.63 12.05
C PRO A 152 41.39 9.95 11.86
N THR A 153 41.36 10.80 12.88
CA THR A 153 42.05 12.11 12.91
C THR A 153 43.58 11.97 12.81
N THR A 154 44.07 10.79 12.45
CA THR A 154 45.46 10.36 12.35
C THR A 154 45.88 9.95 10.93
N VAL A 155 44.98 9.98 9.93
CA VAL A 155 45.36 9.72 8.53
C VAL A 155 45.58 11.04 7.78
N PRO A 156 46.80 11.32 7.29
CA PRO A 156 47.07 12.52 6.49
C PRO A 156 46.17 12.59 5.26
N ALA A 157 45.72 13.81 4.91
CA ALA A 157 44.86 14.09 3.75
C ALA A 157 45.43 13.63 2.39
N SER A 158 46.69 13.17 2.34
CA SER A 158 47.37 12.69 1.13
C SER A 158 47.12 11.22 0.81
N THR A 159 46.50 10.42 1.70
CA THR A 159 46.24 8.98 1.48
C THR A 159 44.75 8.59 1.53
N SER A 160 43.85 9.54 1.74
CA SER A 160 42.40 9.31 1.66
C SER A 160 41.91 9.40 0.21
N TRP A 161 41.55 8.27 -0.36
CA TRP A 161 40.83 8.13 -1.64
C TRP A 161 39.35 8.53 -1.52
N TRP A 162 38.90 8.93 -0.33
CA TRP A 162 37.59 9.48 -0.04
C TRP A 162 37.64 11.02 -0.09
N PRO A 163 36.78 11.69 -0.88
CA PRO A 163 36.71 13.14 -0.93
C PRO A 163 36.15 13.70 0.38
N ALA A 164 36.86 14.66 0.99
CA ALA A 164 36.51 15.36 2.22
C ALA A 164 35.24 16.26 2.14
N SER A 165 34.39 16.07 1.13
CA SER A 165 33.28 16.95 0.76
C SER A 165 31.89 16.34 0.99
N LEU A 166 31.79 15.16 1.59
CA LEU A 166 30.49 14.53 1.81
C LEU A 166 29.82 15.11 3.07
N PRO A 167 28.57 15.63 2.94
CA PRO A 167 27.88 16.28 4.05
C PRO A 167 27.57 15.28 5.17
N THR A 168 27.84 15.67 6.40
CA THR A 168 27.63 14.85 7.62
C THR A 168 26.16 14.72 8.01
N SER A 169 25.28 15.52 7.39
CA SER A 169 23.83 15.46 7.55
C SER A 169 23.13 15.59 6.19
N LEU A 170 22.11 14.76 5.98
CA LEU A 170 21.27 14.78 4.79
C LEU A 170 19.83 15.12 5.18
N THR A 171 19.23 16.08 4.48
CA THR A 171 17.82 16.43 4.65
C THR A 171 17.06 15.86 3.46
N ILE A 172 16.32 14.78 3.70
CA ILE A 172 15.56 14.09 2.64
C ILE A 172 14.20 13.67 3.19
N SER A 173 13.17 13.68 2.35
CA SER A 173 11.87 13.13 2.76
C SER A 173 11.95 11.60 2.82
N PRO A 174 11.40 10.94 3.87
CA PRO A 174 11.34 9.48 3.95
C PRO A 174 10.76 8.83 2.70
N MET A 175 9.83 9.51 2.01
CA MET A 175 9.26 9.09 0.73
C MET A 175 10.31 8.69 -0.32
N GLN A 176 11.49 9.30 -0.31
CA GLN A 176 12.55 8.97 -1.26
C GLN A 176 13.15 7.57 -1.06
N PHE A 177 13.12 7.03 0.16
CA PHE A 177 13.51 5.64 0.40
C PHE A 177 12.42 4.67 -0.06
N HIS A 178 11.15 5.04 0.16
CA HIS A 178 10.03 4.25 -0.32
C HIS A 178 9.96 4.19 -1.84
N ILE A 179 10.21 5.31 -2.54
CA ILE A 179 10.21 5.28 -4.00
C ILE A 179 11.32 4.40 -4.57
N LEU A 180 12.50 4.35 -3.95
CA LEU A 180 13.58 3.45 -4.38
C LEU A 180 13.12 1.99 -4.36
N ALA A 181 12.41 1.57 -3.31
CA ALA A 181 11.83 0.24 -3.21
C ALA A 181 10.75 0.02 -4.27
N MET A 182 9.84 0.99 -4.44
CA MET A 182 8.75 0.89 -5.42
C MET A 182 9.24 0.90 -6.88
N SER A 183 10.23 1.71 -7.23
CA SER A 183 10.83 1.74 -8.57
C SER A 183 11.60 0.46 -8.87
N THR A 184 12.27 -0.11 -7.86
CA THR A 184 12.95 -1.41 -7.98
C THR A 184 11.95 -2.52 -8.22
N PHE A 185 10.84 -2.55 -7.48
CA PHE A 185 9.76 -3.51 -7.72
C PHE A 185 9.12 -3.31 -9.10
N ALA A 186 8.81 -2.07 -9.48
CA ALA A 186 8.21 -1.73 -10.77
C ALA A 186 9.07 -2.16 -11.97
N SER A 187 10.39 -2.16 -11.82
CA SER A 187 11.29 -2.58 -12.89
C SER A 187 11.60 -4.06 -12.87
N LEU A 188 11.90 -4.63 -11.69
CA LEU A 188 12.38 -6.00 -11.60
C LEU A 188 11.26 -7.04 -11.53
N ILE A 189 10.12 -6.71 -10.92
CA ILE A 189 9.07 -7.69 -10.61
C ILE A 189 7.80 -7.43 -11.41
N ALA A 190 7.35 -6.17 -11.52
CA ALA A 190 6.10 -5.88 -12.25
C ALA A 190 6.06 -6.37 -13.71
N PRO A 191 7.17 -6.37 -14.49
CA PRO A 191 7.17 -6.87 -15.87
C PRO A 191 6.85 -8.37 -16.00
N PHE A 192 6.95 -9.14 -14.92
CA PHE A 192 6.52 -10.53 -14.90
C PHE A 192 5.01 -10.71 -15.12
N GLY A 193 4.20 -9.70 -14.80
CA GLY A 193 2.78 -9.68 -15.19
C GLY A 193 2.61 -9.72 -16.69
N GLY A 194 3.39 -8.90 -17.41
CA GLY A 194 3.40 -8.91 -18.87
C GLY A 194 4.03 -10.16 -19.49
N PHE A 195 5.02 -10.79 -18.84
CA PHE A 195 5.53 -12.10 -19.28
C PHE A 195 4.47 -13.19 -19.14
N PHE A 196 3.75 -13.21 -18.02
CA PHE A 196 2.64 -14.15 -17.79
C PHE A 196 1.53 -13.97 -18.83
N ALA A 197 1.08 -12.73 -19.04
CA ALA A 197 0.10 -12.38 -20.06
C ALA A 197 0.57 -12.80 -21.47
N SER A 198 1.84 -12.54 -21.80
CA SER A 198 2.43 -12.97 -23.07
C SER A 198 2.41 -14.49 -23.23
N GLY A 199 2.71 -15.25 -22.17
CA GLY A 199 2.67 -16.71 -22.23
C GLY A 199 1.27 -17.26 -22.48
N LEU A 200 0.26 -16.71 -21.79
CA LEU A 200 -1.14 -17.09 -22.01
C LEU A 200 -1.54 -16.87 -23.48
N LYS A 201 -1.15 -15.73 -24.07
CA LYS A 201 -1.44 -15.42 -25.48
C LYS A 201 -0.82 -16.45 -26.43
N ARG A 202 0.43 -16.85 -26.20
CA ARG A 202 1.10 -17.87 -27.03
C ARG A 202 0.44 -19.24 -26.93
N THR A 203 -0.04 -19.64 -25.76
CA THR A 203 -0.76 -20.92 -25.59
C THR A 203 -2.04 -20.99 -26.43
N PHE A 204 -2.74 -19.88 -26.61
CA PHE A 204 -3.96 -19.81 -27.42
C PHE A 204 -3.73 -19.40 -28.88
N ASN A 205 -2.47 -19.32 -29.33
CA ASN A 205 -2.10 -18.84 -30.67
C ASN A 205 -2.67 -17.44 -31.01
N ILE A 206 -2.87 -16.60 -29.99
CA ILE A 206 -3.27 -15.21 -30.15
C ILE A 206 -2.07 -14.29 -29.90
N LYS A 207 -2.09 -13.10 -30.51
CA LYS A 207 -1.02 -12.10 -30.32
C LYS A 207 -1.40 -11.04 -29.28
N ASP A 208 -2.65 -10.60 -29.33
CA ASP A 208 -3.23 -9.53 -28.53
C ASP A 208 -4.56 -10.05 -27.96
N PHE A 209 -4.94 -9.63 -26.74
CA PHE A 209 -6.20 -10.10 -26.12
C PHE A 209 -7.45 -9.49 -26.76
N GLY A 210 -7.28 -8.45 -27.57
CA GLY A 210 -8.34 -7.84 -28.37
C GLY A 210 -7.82 -6.61 -29.12
N ASP A 211 -8.71 -5.98 -29.88
CA ASP A 211 -8.41 -4.79 -30.70
C ASP A 211 -9.10 -3.55 -30.11
N SER A 212 -8.85 -3.27 -28.82
CA SER A 212 -9.50 -2.14 -28.14
C SER A 212 -9.09 -0.78 -28.73
N ILE A 213 -7.88 -0.67 -29.27
CA ILE A 213 -7.38 0.55 -29.92
C ILE A 213 -6.84 0.17 -31.32
N PRO A 214 -7.36 0.77 -32.41
CA PRO A 214 -6.90 0.47 -33.76
C PRO A 214 -5.38 0.62 -33.91
N GLY A 215 -4.72 -0.46 -34.33
CA GLY A 215 -3.26 -0.50 -34.56
C GLY A 215 -2.38 -0.61 -33.32
N HIS A 216 -2.95 -0.71 -32.11
CA HIS A 216 -2.19 -0.62 -30.84
C HIS A 216 -2.45 -1.77 -29.85
N GLY A 217 -3.22 -2.79 -30.24
CA GLY A 217 -3.52 -3.97 -29.43
C GLY A 217 -4.64 -3.77 -28.41
N GLY A 218 -4.71 -4.67 -27.43
CA GLY A 218 -5.79 -4.73 -26.45
C GLY A 218 -5.54 -3.83 -25.24
N MET A 219 -6.62 -3.34 -24.61
CA MET A 219 -6.50 -2.60 -23.34
C MET A 219 -5.90 -3.49 -22.23
N THR A 220 -6.23 -4.78 -22.23
CA THR A 220 -5.67 -5.76 -21.29
C THR A 220 -4.16 -5.95 -21.45
N ASP A 221 -3.63 -5.83 -22.68
CA ASP A 221 -2.19 -5.93 -22.96
C ASP A 221 -1.38 -4.75 -22.39
N ARG A 222 -2.05 -3.67 -21.97
CA ARG A 222 -1.41 -2.49 -21.37
C ARG A 222 -1.49 -2.48 -19.84
N MET A 223 -2.36 -3.32 -19.27
CA MET A 223 -2.68 -3.31 -17.85
C MET A 223 -2.11 -4.52 -17.11
N ASP A 224 -1.42 -5.43 -17.79
CA ASP A 224 -0.82 -6.65 -17.25
C ASP A 224 0.27 -6.36 -16.20
N CYS A 225 1.20 -5.46 -16.48
CA CYS A 225 2.20 -4.99 -15.52
C CYS A 225 1.57 -4.09 -14.43
N GLN A 226 0.58 -3.29 -14.81
CA GLN A 226 -0.13 -2.36 -13.90
C GLN A 226 -0.93 -3.10 -12.82
N PHE A 227 -1.44 -4.29 -13.14
CA PHE A 227 -2.13 -5.14 -12.18
C PHE A 227 -1.24 -5.51 -11.00
N ILE A 228 -0.04 -6.04 -11.27
CA ILE A 228 0.91 -6.42 -10.22
C ILE A 228 1.39 -5.18 -9.45
N MET A 229 1.65 -4.08 -10.16
CA MET A 229 2.12 -2.86 -9.52
C MET A 229 1.05 -2.22 -8.61
N GLY A 230 -0.21 -2.19 -9.03
CA GLY A 230 -1.31 -1.62 -8.24
C GLY A 230 -1.54 -2.40 -6.95
N PHE A 231 -1.51 -3.74 -7.02
CA PHE A 231 -1.58 -4.59 -5.82
C PHE A 231 -0.39 -4.35 -4.88
N PHE A 232 0.83 -4.32 -5.42
CA PHE A 232 2.02 -4.05 -4.62
C PHE A 232 1.98 -2.68 -3.97
N ALA A 233 1.55 -1.63 -4.69
CA ALA A 233 1.42 -0.29 -4.14
C ALA A 233 0.46 -0.25 -2.93
N PHE A 234 -0.67 -0.96 -3.03
CA PHE A 234 -1.61 -1.08 -1.91
C PHE A 234 -1.01 -1.79 -0.71
N MET A 235 -0.45 -2.99 -0.92
CA MET A 235 0.18 -3.76 0.16
C MET A 235 1.33 -3.00 0.80
N TYR A 236 2.16 -2.35 -0.01
CA TYR A 236 3.31 -1.58 0.45
C TYR A 236 2.88 -0.35 1.26
N TYR A 237 1.87 0.38 0.79
CA TYR A 237 1.29 1.50 1.53
C TYR A 237 0.78 1.04 2.90
N GLN A 238 -0.08 0.02 2.93
CA GLN A 238 -0.68 -0.47 4.18
C GLN A 238 0.34 -1.02 5.18
N SER A 239 1.47 -1.55 4.68
CA SER A 239 2.49 -2.18 5.53
C SER A 239 3.53 -1.18 6.07
N PHE A 240 3.93 -0.20 5.25
CA PHE A 240 5.11 0.63 5.55
C PHE A 240 4.81 2.13 5.67
N ILE A 241 3.64 2.60 5.24
CA ILE A 241 3.37 4.03 5.04
C ILE A 241 2.09 4.48 5.76
N ALA A 242 1.08 3.63 5.82
CA ALA A 242 -0.17 3.90 6.50
C ALA A 242 0.11 4.23 7.97
N VAL A 243 -0.29 5.43 8.38
CA VAL A 243 -0.25 5.84 9.77
C VAL A 243 -1.64 5.61 10.34
N TYR A 244 -1.79 4.55 11.11
CA TYR A 244 -3.03 4.28 11.84
C TYR A 244 -3.14 5.26 13.01
N LYS A 245 -3.69 6.44 12.74
CA LYS A 245 -4.11 7.38 13.80
C LYS A 245 -5.33 6.76 14.50
N SER A 246 -5.11 6.03 15.59
CA SER A 246 -6.19 5.50 16.42
C SER A 246 -6.99 6.68 16.97
N SER A 247 -8.20 6.90 16.45
CA SER A 247 -9.09 7.92 17.01
C SER A 247 -9.53 7.48 18.40
N VAL A 248 -9.73 8.43 19.32
CA VAL A 248 -10.22 8.13 20.67
C VAL A 248 -11.53 7.34 20.60
N GLY A 249 -12.41 7.69 19.66
CA GLY A 249 -13.65 6.95 19.40
C GLY A 249 -13.42 5.51 18.95
N GLY A 250 -12.49 5.26 18.02
CA GLY A 250 -12.18 3.90 17.56
C GLY A 250 -11.52 3.03 18.62
N VAL A 251 -10.67 3.61 19.48
CA VAL A 251 -10.11 2.90 20.64
C VAL A 251 -11.19 2.58 21.67
N ILE A 252 -12.11 3.51 21.92
CA ILE A 252 -13.26 3.30 22.82
C ILE A 252 -14.17 2.20 22.26
N GLU A 253 -14.50 2.24 20.97
CA GLU A 253 -15.35 1.23 20.34
C GLU A 253 -14.69 -0.15 20.38
N MET A 254 -13.40 -0.24 20.00
CA MET A 254 -12.61 -1.47 20.14
C MET A 254 -12.62 -1.99 21.58
N ALA A 255 -12.52 -1.09 22.57
CA ALA A 255 -12.55 -1.48 23.96
C ALA A 255 -13.95 -1.94 24.42
N ILE A 256 -15.02 -1.31 23.93
CA ILE A 256 -16.41 -1.66 24.31
C ILE A 256 -16.86 -2.97 23.63
N THR A 257 -16.55 -3.15 22.36
CA THR A 257 -17.03 -4.30 21.58
C THR A 257 -16.07 -5.49 21.61
N GLY A 258 -14.77 -5.23 21.83
CA GLY A 258 -13.71 -6.23 21.72
C GLY A 258 -13.21 -6.82 23.03
N LEU A 259 -13.54 -6.22 24.18
CA LEU A 259 -13.09 -6.67 25.51
C LEU A 259 -14.29 -7.06 26.37
N SER A 260 -14.10 -8.05 27.23
CA SER A 260 -15.04 -8.39 28.29
C SER A 260 -15.13 -7.28 29.34
N ALA A 261 -16.21 -7.26 30.13
CA ALA A 261 -16.39 -6.26 31.20
C ALA A 261 -15.23 -6.25 32.22
N GLU A 262 -14.59 -7.40 32.43
CA GLU A 262 -13.44 -7.52 33.32
C GLU A 262 -12.19 -6.85 32.74
N GLU A 263 -11.89 -7.13 31.47
CA GLU A 263 -10.77 -6.53 30.75
C GLU A 263 -10.96 -5.02 30.54
N GLN A 264 -12.21 -4.56 30.30
CA GLN A 264 -12.53 -3.14 30.24
C GLN A 264 -12.19 -2.43 31.56
N ALA A 265 -12.53 -3.04 32.69
CA ALA A 265 -12.22 -2.49 34.00
C ALA A 265 -10.72 -2.46 34.29
N GLU A 266 -9.95 -3.44 33.81
CA GLU A 266 -8.49 -3.43 33.88
C GLU A 266 -7.87 -2.30 33.05
N VAL A 267 -8.37 -2.08 31.82
CA VAL A 267 -7.96 -0.96 30.96
C VAL A 267 -8.22 0.38 31.65
N VAL A 268 -9.40 0.56 32.25
CA VAL A 268 -9.76 1.79 32.98
C VAL A 268 -8.80 2.05 34.15
N ARG A 269 -8.47 1.02 34.95
CA ARG A 269 -7.50 1.15 36.05
C ARG A 269 -6.09 1.47 35.55
N GLY A 270 -5.64 0.81 34.49
CA GLY A 270 -4.34 1.04 33.87
C GLY A 270 -4.19 2.48 33.35
N LEU A 271 -5.19 2.97 32.63
CA LEU A 271 -5.24 4.34 32.13
C LEU A 271 -5.30 5.37 33.26
N ALA A 272 -6.14 5.15 34.28
CA ALA A 272 -6.24 6.05 35.42
C ALA A 272 -4.89 6.18 36.17
N LYS A 273 -4.20 5.05 36.41
CA LYS A 273 -2.87 5.05 37.03
C LYS A 273 -1.84 5.81 36.19
N HIS A 274 -1.88 5.65 34.87
CA HIS A 274 -0.99 6.38 33.95
C HIS A 274 -1.24 7.90 33.99
N LEU A 275 -2.50 8.33 33.99
CA LEU A 275 -2.89 9.74 34.05
C LEU A 275 -2.55 10.40 35.39
N VAL A 276 -2.63 9.66 36.50
CA VAL A 276 -2.15 10.13 37.82
C VAL A 276 -0.64 10.33 37.81
N ASN A 277 0.13 9.42 37.21
CA ASN A 277 1.58 9.56 37.09
C ASN A 277 2.00 10.75 36.22
N GLN A 278 1.18 11.13 35.24
CA GLN A 278 1.37 12.34 34.43
C GLN A 278 0.89 13.63 35.13
N GLY A 279 0.27 13.54 36.30
CA GLY A 279 -0.27 14.69 37.04
C GLY A 279 -1.55 15.28 36.45
N VAL A 280 -2.18 14.59 35.49
CA VAL A 280 -3.42 15.04 34.81
C VAL A 280 -4.64 14.80 35.71
N VAL A 281 -4.60 13.76 36.54
CA VAL A 281 -5.70 13.35 37.42
C VAL A 281 -5.21 13.24 38.87
N GLY A 282 -6.03 13.65 39.83
CA GLY A 282 -5.70 13.53 41.25
C GLY A 282 -5.72 12.07 41.74
N GLY A 283 -4.83 11.72 42.67
CA GLY A 283 -4.67 10.35 43.18
C GLY A 283 -5.93 9.68 43.74
N ARG A 284 -6.91 10.48 44.20
CA ARG A 284 -8.23 10.03 44.67
C ARG A 284 -9.00 9.18 43.64
N VAL A 285 -8.73 9.36 42.35
CA VAL A 285 -9.42 8.61 41.29
C VAL A 285 -9.01 7.13 41.28
N THR A 286 -7.74 6.83 41.54
CA THR A 286 -7.26 5.44 41.59
C THR A 286 -7.82 4.70 42.81
N GLU A 287 -7.94 5.39 43.96
CA GLU A 287 -8.56 4.84 45.17
C GLU A 287 -10.04 4.54 44.93
N TRP A 288 -10.77 5.50 44.36
CA TRP A 288 -12.19 5.33 44.05
C TRP A 288 -12.45 4.17 43.06
N LEU A 289 -11.62 4.04 42.03
CA LEU A 289 -11.70 2.93 41.07
C LEU A 289 -11.31 1.58 41.69
N GLY A 290 -10.45 1.56 42.71
CA GLY A 290 -10.11 0.36 43.45
C GLY A 290 -11.28 -0.19 44.27
N GLU A 291 -12.06 0.71 44.89
CA GLU A 291 -13.18 0.35 45.76
C GLU A 291 -14.47 0.04 44.97
N ASN A 292 -14.74 0.77 43.88
CA ASN A 292 -16.06 0.77 43.23
C ASN A 292 -16.11 0.06 41.88
N LEU A 293 -14.96 -0.17 41.23
CA LEU A 293 -14.90 -0.89 39.96
C LEU A 293 -14.68 -2.37 40.27
N VAL A 294 -15.74 -3.15 40.45
CA VAL A 294 -15.63 -4.58 40.82
C VAL A 294 -15.48 -5.44 39.56
N VAL A 295 -14.38 -6.21 39.49
CA VAL A 295 -14.06 -7.15 38.40
C VAL A 295 -14.41 -8.56 38.88
N GLY A 296 -15.38 -9.20 38.23
CA GLY A 296 -15.77 -10.58 38.50
C GLY A 296 -16.64 -10.78 39.76
N GLY A 297 -17.83 -11.36 39.57
CA GLY A 297 -18.70 -11.94 40.62
C GLY A 297 -19.48 -10.96 41.52
N GLY A 298 -19.02 -9.72 41.72
CA GLY A 298 -19.61 -8.79 42.69
C GLY A 298 -20.82 -7.96 42.20
N ALA A 299 -21.08 -7.89 40.90
CA ALA A 299 -22.26 -7.17 40.37
C ALA A 299 -23.58 -7.79 40.87
N ALA A 300 -23.60 -9.11 41.12
CA ALA A 300 -24.72 -9.80 41.75
C ALA A 300 -24.89 -9.44 43.24
N ALA A 301 -23.80 -9.09 43.94
CA ALA A 301 -23.84 -8.70 45.35
C ALA A 301 -24.26 -7.24 45.54
N ALA A 302 -23.86 -6.33 44.63
CA ALA A 302 -24.27 -4.92 44.68
C ALA A 302 -25.78 -4.74 44.39
N ALA A 303 -26.34 -5.54 43.47
CA ALA A 303 -27.79 -5.56 43.22
C ALA A 303 -28.59 -6.10 44.42
N ALA A 304 -28.03 -7.02 45.20
CA ALA A 304 -28.67 -7.55 46.41
C ALA A 304 -28.66 -6.55 47.59
N ALA A 305 -27.65 -5.68 47.68
CA ALA A 305 -27.58 -4.66 48.73
C ALA A 305 -28.55 -3.48 48.51
N GLY A 306 -28.88 -3.16 47.25
CA GLY A 306 -29.84 -2.09 46.91
C GLY A 306 -31.31 -2.42 47.21
N ALA A 307 -31.67 -3.71 47.32
CA ALA A 307 -33.03 -4.16 47.56
C ALA A 307 -33.42 -4.24 49.05
N VAL A 308 -32.46 -4.10 49.98
CA VAL A 308 -32.71 -4.22 51.44
C VAL A 308 -32.89 -2.85 52.12
N GLY A 309 -32.66 -1.74 51.42
CA GLY A 309 -32.78 -0.38 51.96
C GLY A 309 -34.12 0.34 51.72
N GLY A 310 -35.13 -0.34 51.17
CA GLY A 310 -36.45 0.23 50.86
C GLY A 310 -37.58 -0.59 51.49
N GLY A 311 -37.71 -0.50 52.82
CA GLY A 311 -38.80 -1.08 53.60
C GLY A 311 -39.03 -0.26 54.86
#